data_AF-A0AA43IYY3-F1
#
_entry.id   AF-A0AA43IYY3-F1
#
_cell.length_a   1.000
_cell.length_b   1.000
_cell.length_c   1.000
_cell.angle_alpha   90.00
_cell.angle_beta   90.00
_cell.angle_gamma   90.00
#
_symmetry.space_group_name_H-M   'P 1'
#
loop_
_entity.id
_entity.type
_entity.pdbx_description
1 polymer ?
#
loop_
_entity_poly.entity_id
_entity_poly.type
_entity_poly.pdbx_seq_one_letter_code
_entity_poly.pdbx_strand_id
1 'polypeptide(L)'
;MLGKAPSPGDGFAGVSFWILYLCAVFCLLCGAYYFRSSWQLRDFDRGLPTLVDLEIYRADATAHFAEHGENTDDAATYYKAIILSYYIEGATVNAVNNDKRGSQLVSLANCVTLTMILSVLSFIPFYTHQQELNQHEQSKAATAAATPNALR
;
A
#
# COMPACT_ATOMS: atom_id res chain seq x y z
N MET A 1 -17.82 -2.51 -17.68
CA MET A 1 -16.73 -3.29 -18.31
C MET A 1 -16.82 -4.76 -17.92
N LEU A 2 -16.86 -5.12 -16.62
CA LEU A 2 -17.05 -6.51 -16.15
C LEU A 2 -18.27 -7.25 -16.72
N GLY A 3 -19.40 -6.57 -16.94
CA GLY A 3 -20.59 -7.19 -17.54
C GLY A 3 -20.45 -7.64 -19.00
N LYS A 4 -19.32 -7.32 -19.66
CA LYS A 4 -18.95 -7.82 -20.99
C LYS A 4 -17.70 -8.72 -20.96
N ALA A 5 -17.19 -9.05 -19.77
CA ALA A 5 -15.99 -9.87 -19.65
C ALA A 5 -16.25 -11.29 -20.24
N PRO A 6 -15.24 -11.90 -20.88
CA PRO A 6 -15.37 -13.25 -21.39
C PRO A 6 -15.72 -14.21 -20.26
N SER A 7 -16.63 -15.14 -20.55
CA SER A 7 -16.98 -16.23 -19.67
C SER A 7 -15.82 -17.24 -19.60
N PRO A 8 -15.65 -17.98 -18.50
CA PRO A 8 -14.70 -19.09 -18.46
C PRO A 8 -14.95 -20.16 -19.54
N GLY A 9 -16.18 -20.22 -20.07
CA GLY A 9 -16.56 -21.09 -21.18
C GLY A 9 -16.04 -20.64 -22.55
N ASP A 10 -15.53 -19.41 -22.66
CA ASP A 10 -15.03 -18.82 -23.92
C ASP A 10 -13.60 -19.30 -24.25
N GLY A 11 -13.21 -20.46 -23.72
CA GLY A 11 -11.91 -21.09 -23.95
C GLY A 11 -10.76 -20.37 -23.25
N PHE A 12 -9.59 -20.42 -23.89
CA PHE A 12 -8.34 -19.93 -23.29
C PHE A 12 -8.38 -18.45 -22.93
N ALA A 13 -9.06 -17.62 -23.73
CA ALA A 13 -9.15 -16.18 -23.49
C ALA A 13 -9.93 -15.86 -22.21
N GLY A 14 -11.06 -16.54 -21.99
CA GLY A 14 -11.87 -16.39 -20.78
C GLY A 14 -11.13 -16.83 -19.52
N VAL A 15 -10.52 -18.02 -19.56
CA VAL A 15 -9.74 -18.54 -18.42
C VAL A 15 -8.55 -17.61 -18.10
N SER A 16 -7.81 -17.16 -19.11
CA SER A 16 -6.66 -16.27 -18.94
C SER A 16 -7.05 -14.90 -18.39
N PHE A 17 -8.17 -14.32 -18.86
CA PHE A 17 -8.73 -13.08 -18.33
C PHE A 17 -8.96 -13.19 -16.82
N TRP A 18 -9.70 -14.22 -16.39
CA TRP A 18 -10.09 -14.36 -14.98
C TRP A 18 -8.90 -14.66 -14.08
N ILE A 19 -7.94 -15.47 -14.52
CA ILE A 19 -6.72 -15.72 -13.76
C ILE A 19 -5.96 -14.40 -13.52
N LEU A 20 -5.69 -13.64 -14.58
CA LEU A 20 -4.95 -12.37 -14.47
C LEU A 20 -5.72 -11.33 -13.64
N TYR A 21 -7.04 -11.24 -13.84
CA TYR A 21 -7.90 -10.34 -13.10
C TYR A 21 -7.94 -10.68 -11.61
N LEU A 22 -8.13 -11.95 -11.24
CA LEU A 22 -8.14 -12.38 -9.84
C LEU A 22 -6.76 -12.21 -9.19
N CYS A 23 -5.67 -12.47 -9.91
CA CYS A 23 -4.32 -12.16 -9.44
C CYS A 23 -4.14 -10.66 -9.19
N ALA A 24 -4.66 -9.79 -10.07
CA ALA A 24 -4.62 -8.34 -9.86
C ALA A 24 -5.40 -7.93 -8.59
N VAL A 25 -6.60 -8.49 -8.40
CA VAL A 25 -7.41 -8.26 -7.19
C VAL A 25 -6.68 -8.74 -5.93
N PHE A 26 -6.05 -9.91 -5.99
CA PHE A 26 -5.26 -10.41 -4.86
C PHE A 26 -4.07 -9.49 -4.54
N CYS A 27 -3.29 -9.07 -5.53
CA CYS A 27 -2.20 -8.12 -5.34
C CYS A 27 -2.71 -6.79 -4.75
N LEU A 28 -3.88 -6.32 -5.16
CA LEU A 28 -4.49 -5.11 -4.61
C LEU A 28 -4.82 -5.27 -3.12
N LEU A 29 -5.38 -6.42 -2.71
CA LEU A 29 -5.66 -6.72 -1.31
C LEU A 29 -4.37 -6.81 -0.48
N CYS A 30 -3.32 -7.43 -1.01
CA CYS A 30 -1.99 -7.43 -0.38
C CYS A 30 -1.45 -6.00 -0.24
N GLY A 31 -1.61 -5.16 -1.26
CA GLY A 31 -1.28 -3.73 -1.20
C GLY A 31 -2.02 -3.02 -0.07
N ALA A 32 -3.35 -3.20 0.01
CA ALA A 32 -4.16 -2.62 1.08
C ALA A 32 -3.70 -3.07 2.48
N TYR A 33 -3.32 -4.33 2.64
CA TYR A 33 -2.74 -4.86 3.88
C TYR A 33 -1.42 -4.16 4.24
N TYR A 34 -0.50 -4.01 3.29
CA TYR A 34 0.78 -3.34 3.52
C TYR A 34 0.61 -1.85 3.81
N PHE A 35 -0.32 -1.19 3.13
CA PHE A 35 -0.71 0.19 3.44
C PHE A 35 -1.19 0.31 4.90
N ARG A 36 -2.15 -0.53 5.30
CA ARG A 36 -2.68 -0.54 6.68
C ARG A 36 -1.56 -0.78 7.70
N SER A 37 -0.72 -1.77 7.45
CA SER A 37 0.38 -2.16 8.35
C SER A 37 1.40 -1.04 8.51
N SER A 38 1.73 -0.32 7.43
CA SER A 38 2.65 0.83 7.47
C SER A 38 2.11 1.97 8.35
N TRP A 39 0.79 2.17 8.35
CA TRP A 39 0.13 3.24 9.10
C TRP A 39 -0.04 2.92 10.59
N GLN A 40 -0.33 1.65 10.92
CA GLN A 40 -0.45 1.18 12.31
C GLN A 40 0.86 1.29 13.10
N LEU A 41 2.02 1.22 12.43
CA LEU A 41 3.31 1.42 13.09
C LEU A 41 3.43 2.79 13.78
N ARG A 42 2.70 3.80 13.30
CA ARG A 42 2.66 5.13 13.92
C ARG A 42 2.08 5.12 15.33
N ASP A 43 1.17 4.20 15.62
CA ASP A 43 0.53 4.09 16.94
C ASP A 43 1.52 3.60 18.01
N PHE A 44 2.68 3.10 17.60
CA PHE A 44 3.78 2.65 18.46
C PHE A 44 4.96 3.62 18.50
N ASP A 45 4.88 4.76 17.82
CA ASP A 45 5.92 5.79 17.89
C ASP A 45 5.86 6.48 19.26
N ARG A 46 7.02 6.69 19.88
CA ARG A 46 7.17 7.43 21.13
C ARG A 46 7.20 8.93 20.83
N GLY A 47 6.34 9.69 21.50
CA GLY A 47 6.38 11.14 21.44
C GLY A 47 7.73 11.66 21.95
N LEU A 48 8.37 12.52 21.16
CA LEU A 48 9.55 13.25 21.60
C LEU A 48 9.11 14.63 22.09
N PRO A 49 9.53 15.05 23.29
CA PRO A 49 9.22 16.39 23.79
C PRO A 49 9.83 17.45 22.88
N THR A 50 9.16 18.59 22.76
CA THR A 50 9.70 19.73 22.02
C THR A 50 10.84 20.37 22.81
N LEU A 51 11.65 21.20 22.14
CA LEU A 51 12.69 21.98 22.82
C LEU A 51 12.12 22.91 23.90
N VAL A 52 10.88 23.39 23.69
CA VAL A 52 10.17 24.22 24.67
C VAL A 52 9.82 23.40 25.91
N ASP A 53 9.28 22.20 25.73
CA ASP A 53 8.94 21.30 26.84
C ASP A 53 10.20 20.92 27.65
N LEU A 54 11.31 20.67 26.96
CA LEU A 54 12.60 20.37 27.60
C LEU A 54 13.14 21.56 28.41
N GLU A 55 13.01 22.78 27.89
CA GLU A 55 13.48 23.98 28.59
C GLU A 55 12.62 24.31 29.81
N ILE A 56 11.30 24.13 29.71
CA ILE A 56 10.37 24.24 30.85
C ILE A 56 10.77 23.21 31.91
N TYR A 57 10.92 21.94 31.53
CA TYR A 57 11.34 20.89 32.47
C TYR A 57 12.70 21.19 33.11
N ARG A 58 13.67 21.74 32.35
CA ARG A 58 14.97 22.16 32.89
C ARG A 58 14.81 23.23 33.97
N ALA A 59 13.99 24.25 33.71
CA ALA A 59 13.72 25.32 34.66
C ALA A 59 13.03 24.80 35.92
N ASP A 60 12.01 23.96 35.75
CA ASP A 60 11.24 23.36 36.84
C ASP A 60 12.13 22.44 37.70
N ALA A 61 12.94 21.58 37.08
CA ALA A 61 13.89 20.74 37.79
C ALA A 61 14.91 21.57 38.57
N THR A 62 15.42 22.65 37.96
CA THR A 62 16.35 23.56 38.63
C THR A 62 15.72 24.21 39.86
N ALA A 63 14.48 24.69 39.75
CA ALA A 63 13.76 25.29 40.88
C ALA A 63 13.48 24.25 41.98
N HIS A 64 13.04 23.04 41.61
CA HIS A 64 12.71 21.98 42.55
C HIS A 64 13.93 21.55 43.39
N PHE A 65 15.06 21.27 42.74
CA PHE A 65 16.28 20.84 43.44
C PHE A 65 17.01 22.00 44.13
N ALA A 66 16.78 23.26 43.75
CA ALA A 66 17.28 24.40 44.52
C ALA A 66 16.61 24.49 45.91
N GLU A 67 15.35 24.06 46.03
CA GLU A 67 14.59 24.08 47.29
C GLU A 67 14.69 22.77 48.07
N HIS A 68 14.73 21.63 47.38
CA HIS A 68 14.62 20.29 47.99
C HIS A 68 15.83 19.39 47.77
N GLY A 69 16.80 19.82 46.96
CA GLY A 69 17.96 19.00 46.60
C GLY A 69 19.00 18.95 47.71
N GLU A 70 19.62 17.78 47.88
CA GLU A 70 20.75 17.61 48.78
C GLU A 70 22.06 18.01 48.09
N ASN A 71 22.15 17.87 46.76
CA ASN A 71 23.32 18.26 45.97
C ASN A 71 22.98 19.32 44.94
N THR A 72 23.96 20.20 44.65
CA THR A 72 23.83 21.26 43.64
C THR A 72 23.63 20.73 42.22
N ASP A 73 24.03 19.50 41.95
CA ASP A 73 24.11 18.92 40.61
C ASP A 73 22.90 18.02 40.26
N ASP A 74 21.98 17.84 41.21
CA ASP A 74 20.84 16.92 41.06
C ASP A 74 19.95 17.33 39.87
N ALA A 75 19.66 18.62 39.71
CA ALA A 75 18.88 19.14 38.57
C ALA A 75 19.51 18.81 37.21
N ALA A 76 20.82 19.05 37.08
CA ALA A 76 21.54 18.79 35.84
C ALA A 76 21.62 17.30 35.53
N THR A 77 21.76 16.46 36.57
CA THR A 77 21.82 15.00 36.45
C THR A 77 20.49 14.43 35.96
N TYR A 78 19.38 14.83 36.57
CA TYR A 78 18.05 14.40 36.17
C TYR A 78 17.66 14.91 34.78
N TYR A 79 18.02 16.15 34.45
CA TYR A 79 17.77 16.68 33.11
C TYR A 79 18.49 15.89 32.02
N LYS A 80 19.78 15.57 32.24
CA LYS A 80 20.56 14.73 31.32
C LYS A 80 19.97 13.33 31.19
N ALA A 81 19.54 12.71 32.30
CA ALA A 81 18.91 11.39 32.27
C ALA A 81 17.61 11.39 31.44
N ILE A 82 16.76 12.40 31.60
CA ILE A 82 15.53 12.55 30.81
C ILE A 82 15.83 12.73 29.32
N ILE A 83 16.77 13.61 28.97
CA ILE A 83 17.19 13.78 27.56
C ILE A 83 17.68 12.44 27.01
N LEU A 84 18.50 11.70 27.78
CA LEU A 84 19.02 10.41 27.37
C LEU A 84 17.89 9.41 27.09
N SER A 85 16.91 9.29 27.99
CA SER A 85 15.78 8.38 27.82
C SER A 85 14.92 8.73 26.60
N TYR A 86 14.56 10.00 26.40
CA TYR A 86 13.76 10.38 25.23
C TYR A 86 14.56 10.30 23.92
N TYR A 87 15.80 10.77 23.92
CA TYR A 87 16.60 10.87 22.70
C TYR A 87 17.23 9.55 22.30
N ILE A 88 17.62 8.70 23.25
CA ILE A 88 18.14 7.37 22.93
C ILE A 88 16.98 6.40 22.77
N GLU A 89 16.14 6.18 23.78
CA GLU A 89 15.13 5.12 23.68
C GLU A 89 13.97 5.53 22.78
N GLY A 90 13.47 6.75 22.92
CA GLY A 90 12.39 7.29 22.08
C GLY A 90 12.77 7.33 20.62
N ALA A 91 13.91 7.97 20.29
CA ALA A 91 14.34 8.07 18.90
C ALA A 91 14.74 6.72 18.30
N THR A 92 15.34 5.80 19.08
CA THR A 92 15.66 4.45 18.58
C THR A 92 14.40 3.69 18.20
N VAL A 93 13.38 3.70 19.05
CA VAL A 93 12.10 3.05 18.75
C VAL A 93 11.46 3.64 17.50
N ASN A 94 11.43 4.97 17.39
CA ASN A 94 10.87 5.65 16.23
C ASN A 94 11.65 5.36 14.95
N ALA A 95 12.99 5.31 15.01
CA ALA A 95 13.82 4.97 13.87
C ALA A 95 13.53 3.54 13.38
N VAL A 96 13.46 2.56 14.30
CA VAL A 96 13.12 1.17 13.96
C VAL A 96 11.71 1.08 13.35
N ASN A 97 10.73 1.81 13.89
CA ASN A 97 9.39 1.84 13.34
C ASN A 97 9.35 2.51 11.96
N ASN A 98 10.15 3.56 11.74
CA ASN A 98 10.26 4.23 10.46
C ASN A 98 10.89 3.33 9.39
N ASP A 99 11.93 2.56 9.73
CA ASP A 99 12.53 1.60 8.82
C ASP A 99 11.54 0.48 8.45
N LYS A 100 10.82 -0.05 9.44
CA LYS A 100 9.73 -1.01 9.19
C LYS A 100 8.67 -0.40 8.28
N ARG A 101 8.25 0.84 8.53
CA ARG A 101 7.27 1.57 7.70
C ARG A 101 7.78 1.69 6.26
N GLY A 102 9.04 2.05 6.08
CA GLY A 102 9.70 2.11 4.77
C GLY A 102 9.63 0.76 4.04
N SER A 103 9.98 -0.34 4.72
CA SER A 103 9.88 -1.69 4.14
C SER A 103 8.45 -2.05 3.71
N GLN A 104 7.44 -1.76 4.56
CA GLN A 104 6.03 -2.01 4.23
C GLN A 104 5.58 -1.18 3.01
N LEU A 105 6.02 0.08 2.90
CA LEU A 105 5.69 0.96 1.77
C LEU A 105 6.33 0.48 0.46
N VAL A 106 7.54 -0.10 0.51
CA VAL A 106 8.16 -0.74 -0.65
C VAL A 106 7.34 -1.96 -1.11
N SER A 107 6.92 -2.82 -0.18
CA SER A 107 6.05 -3.96 -0.49
C SER A 107 4.70 -3.51 -1.08
N LEU A 108 4.09 -2.45 -0.53
CA LEU A 108 2.91 -1.81 -1.09
C LEU A 108 3.14 -1.37 -2.54
N ALA A 109 4.23 -0.64 -2.81
CA ALA A 109 4.54 -0.13 -4.15
C ALA A 109 4.69 -1.28 -5.16
N ASN A 110 5.35 -2.37 -4.77
CA ASN A 110 5.47 -3.57 -5.59
C ASN A 110 4.11 -4.22 -5.88
N CYS A 111 3.26 -4.38 -4.85
CA CYS A 111 1.92 -4.93 -5.01
C CYS A 111 1.04 -4.08 -5.94
N VAL A 112 1.08 -2.75 -5.80
CA VAL A 112 0.32 -1.82 -6.66
C VAL A 112 0.84 -1.86 -8.10
N THR A 113 2.16 -1.90 -8.30
CA THR A 113 2.77 -2.02 -9.63
C THR A 113 2.35 -3.32 -10.31
N LEU A 114 2.42 -4.45 -9.60
CA LEU A 114 1.94 -5.73 -10.12
C LEU A 114 0.44 -5.71 -10.41
N THR A 115 -0.36 -5.08 -9.55
CA THR A 115 -1.80 -4.90 -9.79
C THR A 115 -2.06 -4.16 -11.11
N MET A 116 -1.34 -3.05 -11.37
CA MET A 116 -1.46 -2.32 -12.63
C MET A 116 -1.08 -3.19 -13.83
N ILE A 117 0.06 -3.88 -13.78
CA ILE A 117 0.52 -4.75 -14.87
C ILE A 117 -0.50 -5.86 -15.14
N LEU A 118 -0.91 -6.60 -14.12
CA LEU A 118 -1.87 -7.69 -14.24
C LEU A 118 -3.25 -7.21 -14.70
N SER A 119 -3.69 -6.05 -14.22
CA SER A 119 -4.91 -5.39 -14.69
C SER A 119 -4.83 -5.14 -16.20
N VAL A 120 -3.77 -4.49 -16.69
CA VAL A 120 -3.61 -4.22 -18.12
C VAL A 120 -3.52 -5.52 -18.93
N LEU A 121 -2.73 -6.50 -18.47
CA LEU A 121 -2.59 -7.79 -19.13
C LEU A 121 -3.92 -8.56 -19.19
N SER A 122 -4.77 -8.43 -18.16
CA SER A 122 -6.10 -9.08 -18.16
C SER A 122 -6.97 -8.60 -19.32
N PHE A 123 -6.79 -7.37 -19.81
CA PHE A 123 -7.56 -6.87 -20.94
C PHE A 123 -7.05 -7.34 -22.31
N ILE A 124 -5.85 -7.93 -22.42
CA ILE A 124 -5.37 -8.45 -23.70
C ILE A 124 -6.28 -9.59 -24.20
N PRO A 125 -6.55 -10.64 -23.41
CA PRO A 125 -7.53 -11.68 -23.77
C PRO A 125 -8.93 -11.14 -24.08
N PHE A 126 -9.35 -10.10 -23.36
CA PHE A 126 -10.65 -9.44 -23.57
C PHE A 126 -10.74 -8.83 -24.98
N TYR A 127 -9.73 -8.06 -25.39
CA TYR A 127 -9.72 -7.45 -26.71
C TYR A 127 -9.56 -8.46 -27.84
N THR A 128 -8.73 -9.50 -27.66
CA THR A 128 -8.59 -10.56 -28.66
C THR A 128 -9.91 -11.31 -28.84
N HIS A 129 -10.59 -11.66 -27.76
CA HIS A 129 -11.88 -12.35 -27.83
C HIS A 129 -12.97 -11.49 -28.48
N GLN A 130 -13.02 -10.20 -28.14
CA GLN A 130 -13.97 -9.27 -28.76
C GLN A 130 -13.71 -9.09 -30.27
N GLN A 131 -12.45 -9.13 -30.69
CA GLN A 131 -12.08 -9.07 -32.11
C GLN A 131 -12.48 -10.34 -32.86
N GLU A 132 -12.29 -11.53 -32.26
CA GLU A 132 -12.75 -12.81 -32.81
C GLU A 132 -14.27 -12.85 -32.99
N LEU A 133 -15.03 -12.42 -31.98
CA LEU A 133 -16.50 -12.34 -32.05
C LEU A 133 -16.97 -11.43 -33.19
N ASN A 134 -16.39 -10.23 -33.30
CA ASN A 134 -16.73 -9.29 -34.38
C ASN A 134 -16.41 -9.86 -35.78
N GLN A 135 -15.28 -10.57 -35.95
CA GLN A 135 -14.94 -11.23 -37.21
C GLN A 135 -15.93 -12.37 -37.54
N HIS A 136 -16.31 -13.17 -36.55
CA HIS A 136 -17.30 -14.23 -36.72
C HIS A 136 -18.68 -13.67 -37.13
N GLU A 137 -19.14 -12.59 -36.49
CA GLU A 137 -20.42 -11.95 -36.84
C GLU A 137 -20.41 -11.36 -38.25
N GLN A 138 -19.32 -10.69 -38.64
CA GLN A 138 -19.16 -10.15 -40.00
C GLN A 138 -19.12 -11.26 -41.06
N SER A 139 -18.40 -12.34 -40.81
CA SER A 139 -18.33 -13.51 -41.70
C SER A 139 -19.71 -14.17 -41.84
N LYS A 140 -20.43 -14.35 -40.73
CA LYS A 140 -21.80 -14.91 -40.72
C LYS A 140 -22.77 -14.03 -41.51
N ALA A 141 -22.71 -12.71 -41.35
CA ALA A 141 -23.54 -11.76 -42.09
C ALA A 141 -23.22 -11.77 -43.60
N ALA A 142 -21.94 -11.83 -43.98
CA ALA A 142 -21.52 -11.93 -45.37
C ALA A 142 -22.02 -13.21 -46.04
N THR A 143 -21.95 -14.34 -45.32
CA THR A 143 -22.43 -15.65 -45.82
C THR A 143 -23.95 -15.65 -46.01
N ALA A 144 -24.70 -15.05 -45.07
CA ALA A 144 -26.15 -14.92 -45.14
C ALA A 144 -26.61 -13.98 -46.27
N ALA A 145 -25.81 -12.95 -46.61
CA ALA A 145 -26.08 -12.05 -47.72
C ALA A 145 -25.75 -12.66 -49.10
N ALA A 146 -24.88 -13.68 -49.15
CA ALA A 146 -24.54 -14.39 -50.39
C ALA A 146 -25.56 -15.48 -50.77
N THR A 147 -26.27 -16.04 -49.80
CA THR A 147 -27.26 -17.12 -50.01
C THR A 147 -28.48 -16.78 -50.88
N PRO A 148 -29.02 -15.54 -50.94
CA PRO A 148 -30.17 -15.21 -51.77
C PRO A 148 -29.89 -15.23 -53.27
N ASN A 149 -28.63 -15.07 -53.68
CA ASN A 149 -28.24 -14.97 -55.10
C ASN A 149 -27.89 -16.33 -55.74
N ALA A 150 -27.80 -17.41 -54.97
CA ALA A 150 -27.44 -18.75 -55.47
C ALA A 150 -28.64 -19.62 -55.88
N LEU A 151 -29.87 -19.12 -55.77
CA LEU A 151 -31.13 -19.83 -56.06
C LEU A 151 -31.89 -19.25 -57.28
N ARG A 152 -31.22 -18.54 -58.19
CA ARG A 152 -31.80 -18.08 -59.47
C ARG A 152 -31.20 -18.79 -60.67
#